data_AF-A0A538GYX8-F1
#
_entry.id   AF-A0A538GYX8-F1
#
_cell.length_a   1.000
_cell.length_b   1.000
_cell.length_c   1.000
_cell.angle_alpha   90.00
_cell.angle_beta   90.00
_cell.angle_gamma   90.00
#
_symmetry.space_group_name_H-M   'P 1'
#
loop_
_entity.id
_entity.type
_entity.pdbx_description
1 polymer ?
#
loop_
_entity_poly.entity_id
_entity_poly.type
_entity_poly.pdbx_seq_one_letter_code
_entity_poly.pdbx_strand_id
1 'polypeptide(L)' 'MLPHLPIDRKVERIALGTQAALTGRSQHRGPTPVDLLIAAIAEVNGATLLHYDRHFDTIARVTGQPMEWLARRGSLD' A
#
# COMPACT_ATOMS: atom_id res chain seq x y z
N MET A 1 -18.11 -14.01 6.00
CA MET A 1 -16.92 -13.87 6.88
C MET A 1 -15.85 -13.14 6.09
N LEU A 2 -15.15 -12.17 6.66
CA LEU A 2 -14.06 -11.47 5.94
C LEU A 2 -12.90 -12.45 5.69
N PRO A 3 -12.29 -12.48 4.49
CA PRO A 3 -11.16 -13.35 4.22
C PRO A 3 -9.95 -12.92 5.05
N HIS A 4 -9.24 -13.90 5.61
CA HIS A 4 -7.95 -13.65 6.26
C HIS A 4 -6.85 -13.65 5.20
N LEU A 5 -6.13 -12.53 5.08
CA LEU A 5 -5.02 -12.37 4.14
C LEU A 5 -3.68 -12.40 4.91
N PRO A 6 -2.89 -13.48 4.82
CA PRO A 6 -1.67 -13.62 5.61
C PRO A 6 -0.51 -12.78 5.05
N ILE A 7 0.41 -12.43 5.94
CA ILE A 7 1.75 -11.99 5.55
C ILE A 7 2.59 -13.24 5.30
N ASP A 8 3.05 -13.41 4.07
CA ASP A 8 3.95 -14.48 3.66
C ASP A 8 5.22 -13.91 3.01
N ARG A 9 6.13 -14.80 2.58
CA ARG A 9 7.37 -14.41 1.90
C ARG A 9 7.14 -13.64 0.59
N LYS A 10 6.00 -13.85 -0.08
CA LYS A 10 5.66 -13.12 -1.30
C LYS A 10 5.29 -11.69 -0.95
N VAL A 11 4.46 -11.49 0.07
CA VAL A 11 4.12 -10.17 0.62
C VAL A 11 5.37 -9.40 1.06
N GLU A 12 6.26 -10.02 1.84
CA GLU A 12 7.50 -9.38 2.30
C GLU A 12 8.37 -8.90 1.12
N ARG A 13 8.52 -9.75 0.10
CA ARG A 13 9.30 -9.42 -1.10
C ARG A 13 8.68 -8.29 -1.93
N ILE A 14 7.36 -8.27 -2.08
CA ILE A 14 6.64 -7.19 -2.77
C ILE A 14 6.81 -5.87 -1.99
N ALA A 15 6.65 -5.90 -0.66
CA ALA A 15 6.84 -4.71 0.17
C ALA A 15 8.26 -4.12 0.04
N LEU A 16 9.30 -4.97 0.07
CA LEU A 16 10.69 -4.56 -0.15
C LEU A 16 10.92 -4.00 -1.56
N GLY A 17 10.32 -4.61 -2.59
CA GLY A 17 10.38 -4.13 -3.97
C GLY A 17 9.77 -2.75 -4.13
N THR A 18 8.60 -2.53 -3.53
CA THR A 18 7.92 -1.22 -3.49
C THR A 18 8.76 -0.18 -2.76
N GLN A 19 9.38 -0.54 -1.62
CA GLN A 19 10.29 0.34 -0.89
C GLN A 19 11.50 0.75 -1.74
N ALA A 20 12.11 -0.20 -2.46
CA ALA A 20 13.24 0.07 -3.34
C ALA A 20 12.84 1.02 -4.48
N ALA A 21 11.69 0.80 -5.10
CA ALA A 21 11.18 1.66 -6.16
C ALA A 21 10.82 3.07 -5.67
N LEU A 22 10.30 3.22 -4.46
CA LEU A 22 10.10 4.53 -3.80
C LEU A 22 11.42 5.22 -3.47
N THR A 23 12.42 4.45 -3.04
CA THR A 23 13.78 4.96 -2.77
C THR A 23 14.41 5.53 -4.02
N GLY A 24 14.32 4.81 -5.14
CA GLY A 24 14.81 5.27 -6.45
C GLY A 24 14.15 6.57 -6.94
N ARG A 25 13.00 6.95 -6.37
CA ARG A 25 12.27 8.20 -6.67
C ARG A 25 12.38 9.26 -5.56
N SER A 26 13.20 9.04 -4.54
CA SER A 26 13.29 9.91 -3.34
C SER A 26 11.96 10.09 -2.60
N GLN A 27 11.03 9.15 -2.72
CA GLN A 27 9.68 9.19 -2.11
C GLN A 27 9.54 8.24 -0.90
N HIS A 28 10.65 7.66 -0.43
CA HIS A 28 10.67 6.64 0.63
C HIS A 28 10.43 7.17 2.05
N ARG A 29 10.41 8.50 2.28
CA ARG A 29 10.23 9.11 3.61
C ARG A 29 8.77 9.29 4.05
N GLY A 30 7.80 8.97 3.19
CA GLY A 30 6.37 9.04 3.52
C GLY A 30 5.83 7.71 4.03
N PRO A 31 5.68 6.70 3.15
CA PRO A 31 5.14 5.39 3.54
C PRO A 31 5.98 4.68 4.60
N THR A 32 5.31 4.17 5.63
CA THR A 32 5.92 3.37 6.69
C THR A 32 6.08 1.90 6.26
N PRO A 33 6.88 1.09 6.97
CA PRO A 33 6.94 -0.36 6.72
C PRO A 33 5.58 -1.06 6.79
N VAL A 34 4.68 -0.59 7.67
CA VAL A 34 3.33 -1.15 7.80
C VAL A 34 2.48 -0.81 6.58
N ASP A 35 2.56 0.43 6.06
CA ASP A 35 1.84 0.82 4.84
C ASP A 35 2.28 -0.04 3.64
N LEU A 36 3.58 -0.30 3.54
CA LEU A 36 4.14 -1.14 2.47
C LEU A 36 3.66 -2.59 2.58
N LEU A 37 3.58 -3.14 3.79
CA LEU A 37 3.05 -4.49 4.00
C LEU A 37 1.56 -4.57 3.69
N ILE A 38 0.75 -3.60 4.14
CA ILE A 38 -0.70 -3.57 3.84
C ILE A 38 -0.93 -3.46 2.32
N ALA A 39 -0.19 -2.58 1.64
CA ALA A 39 -0.25 -2.46 0.19
C ALA A 39 0.17 -3.76 -0.51
N ALA A 40 1.26 -4.40 -0.07
CA ALA A 40 1.70 -5.67 -0.63
C ALA A 40 0.69 -6.81 -0.41
N ILE A 41 0.01 -6.86 0.74
CA ILE A 41 -1.08 -7.83 0.99
C ILE A 41 -2.20 -7.62 -0.04
N ALA A 42 -2.64 -6.38 -0.25
CA ALA A 42 -3.69 -6.07 -1.22
C ALA A 42 -3.27 -6.43 -2.65
N GLU A 43 -2.04 -6.08 -3.04
CA GLU A 43 -1.48 -6.39 -4.36
C GLU A 43 -1.41 -7.90 -4.62
N VAL A 44 -0.83 -8.67 -3.67
CA VAL A 44 -0.67 -10.12 -3.80
C VAL A 44 -1.99 -10.85 -3.94
N ASN A 45 -3.05 -10.34 -3.31
CA ASN A 45 -4.37 -10.95 -3.27
C ASN A 45 -5.36 -10.33 -4.28
N GLY A 46 -4.92 -9.39 -5.12
CA GLY A 46 -5.79 -8.71 -6.09
C GLY A 46 -6.93 -7.91 -5.46
N ALA A 47 -6.74 -7.42 -4.24
CA ALA A 47 -7.74 -6.66 -3.51
C ALA A 47 -7.57 -5.14 -3.74
N THR A 48 -8.68 -4.41 -3.73
CA THR A 48 -8.65 -2.95 -3.63
C THR A 48 -8.37 -2.55 -2.19
N LEU A 49 -7.31 -1.76 -1.98
CA LEU A 49 -6.97 -1.26 -0.66
C LEU A 49 -7.80 -0.01 -0.35
N LEU A 50 -8.72 -0.12 0.62
CA LEU A 50 -9.49 1.01 1.13
C LEU A 50 -8.67 1.74 2.22
N HIS A 51 -8.45 3.05 2.08
CA HIS A 51 -7.63 3.83 3.01
C HIS A 51 -8.15 5.23 3.27
N TYR A 52 -7.57 5.88 4.28
CA TYR A 52 -7.69 7.32 4.49
C TYR A 52 -6.34 7.96 4.87
N ASP A 53 -5.26 7.44 4.28
CA ASP A 53 -3.90 7.98 4.40
C ASP A 53 -3.31 8.27 3.00
N ARG A 54 -2.72 9.47 2.83
CA ARG A 54 -2.06 9.92 1.60
C ARG A 54 -0.79 9.14 1.24
N HIS A 55 -0.22 8.38 2.18
CA HIS A 55 0.94 7.53 1.87
C HIS A 55 0.59 6.45 0.83
N PHE A 56 -0.66 5.96 0.83
CA PHE A 56 -1.14 5.01 -0.17
C PHE A 56 -1.22 5.61 -1.57
N ASP A 57 -1.52 6.91 -1.74
CA ASP A 57 -1.38 7.59 -3.05
C ASP A 57 0.07 7.50 -3.56
N THR A 58 1.05 7.60 -2.65
CA THR A 58 2.47 7.52 -3.00
C THR A 58 2.86 6.11 -3.41
N ILE A 59 2.35 5.09 -2.72
CA ILE A 59 2.57 3.69 -3.08
C ILE A 59 1.90 3.36 -4.42
N ALA A 60 0.63 3.75 -4.62
CA ALA A 60 -0.13 3.51 -5.85
C ALA A 60 0.57 4.08 -7.10
N ARG A 61 1.24 5.25 -6.98
CA ARG A 61 2.04 5.81 -8.10
C ARG A 61 3.18 4.90 -8.55
N VAL A 62 3.66 4.03 -7.67
CA VAL A 62 4.77 3.11 -7.95
C VAL A 62 4.27 1.74 -8.39
N THR A 63 3.23 1.22 -7.75
CA THR A 63 2.72 -0.14 -7.98
C THR A 63 1.61 -0.20 -9.04
N GLY A 64 0.86 0.88 -9.22
CA GLY A 64 -0.33 0.91 -10.08
C GLY A 64 -1.50 0.08 -9.55
N GLN A 65 -1.41 -0.46 -8.33
CA GLN A 65 -2.44 -1.33 -7.78
C GLN A 65 -3.73 -0.56 -7.43
N PRO A 66 -4.90 -1.22 -7.42
CA PRO A 66 -6.17 -0.60 -7.04
C PRO A 66 -6.15 -0.13 -5.58
N MET A 67 -6.43 1.15 -5.36
CA MET A 67 -6.60 1.76 -4.04
C MET A 67 -7.75 2.75 -4.08
N GLU A 68 -8.49 2.86 -2.98
CA GLU A 68 -9.66 3.72 -2.87
C GLU A 68 -9.65 4.49 -1.55
N TRP A 69 -10.01 5.77 -1.63
CA TRP A 69 -10.22 6.61 -0.47
C TRP A 69 -11.55 6.26 0.20
N LEU A 70 -11.54 5.98 1.50
CA LEU A 70 -12.74 5.68 2.32
C LEU A 70 -13.80 6.78 2.22
N ALA A 71 -13.35 8.03 2.15
CA ALA A 71 -14.17 9.22 1.94
C ALA A 71 -13.33 10.27 1.21
N ARG A 72 -13.95 11.37 0.77
CA ARG A 72 -13.23 12.48 0.13
C ARG A 72 -12.07 12.95 1.03
N ARG A 73 -10.88 13.15 0.47
CA ARG A 73 -9.74 13.73 1.23
C ARG A 73 -10.14 14.97 2.01
N GLY A 74 -9.79 14.98 3.29
CA GLY A 74 -10.09 16.08 4.22
C GLY A 74 -11.57 16.20 4.62
N SER A 75 -12.37 15.13 4.53
CA SER A 75 -13.76 15.11 5.01
C SER A 75 -13.99 14.35 6.32
N LEU A 76 -13.03 13.56 6.78
CA LEU A 76 -13.04 12.90 8.09
C LEU A 76 -12.09 13.63 9.05
N ASP A 77 -12.55 13.81 10.29
CA ASP A 77 -11.85 14.42 11.42
C ASP A 77 -11.08 13.38 12.26
#